data_AF-A0AAW2VAF6-F1
#
_entry.id   AF-A0AAW2VAF6-F1
#
_cell.length_a   1.000
_cell.length_b   1.000
_cell.length_c   1.000
_cell.angle_alpha   90.00
_cell.angle_beta   90.00
_cell.angle_gamma   90.00
#
_symmetry.space_group_name_H-M   'P 1'
#
loop_
_entity.id
_entity.type
_entity.pdbx_description
1 polymer ?
#
loop_
_entity_poly.entity_id
_entity_poly.type
_entity_poly.pdbx_seq_one_letter_code
_entity_poly.pdbx_strand_id
1 'polypeptide(L)'
;TVEKNSWQRESWKKVEGRGLIIRGWAPQVLILSQPAFGGFLTHCGWNSTLEGTCADVLITTRPMLAEQFYNEKFIVRVLKIGVRVGVEVGTRPGAVEERSNTLVKWGQVMKSIENLMDDDEEEGKDRRRRRA
;
A
#
# COMPACT_ATOMS: atom_id res chain seq x y z
N THR A 1 18.38 -13.60 14.68
CA THR A 1 18.53 -13.75 13.22
C THR A 1 17.51 -14.74 12.73
N VAL A 2 16.43 -14.29 12.08
CA VAL A 2 15.40 -15.22 11.56
C VAL A 2 15.96 -15.88 10.30
N GLU A 3 16.14 -17.20 10.33
CA GLU A 3 16.62 -17.98 9.19
C GLU A 3 15.73 -17.74 7.96
N LYS A 4 16.37 -17.43 6.82
CA LYS A 4 15.67 -17.34 5.53
C LYS A 4 15.40 -18.76 5.02
N ASN A 5 14.12 -19.16 4.94
CA ASN A 5 13.72 -20.38 4.23
C ASN A 5 14.14 -20.29 2.75
N SER A 6 14.47 -21.42 2.13
CA SER A 6 15.06 -21.52 0.78
C SER A 6 14.29 -20.73 -0.29
N TRP A 7 12.96 -20.84 -0.28
CA TRP A 7 12.05 -20.13 -1.20
C TRP A 7 12.20 -18.61 -1.17
N GLN A 8 12.40 -18.03 0.03
CA GLN A 8 12.58 -16.58 0.14
C GLN A 8 13.84 -16.13 -0.60
N ARG A 9 14.96 -16.86 -0.45
CA ARG A 9 16.24 -16.51 -1.11
C ARG A 9 16.13 -16.52 -2.64
N GLU A 10 15.42 -17.48 -3.19
CA GLU A 10 15.25 -17.61 -4.64
C GLU A 10 14.35 -16.51 -5.22
N SER A 11 13.26 -16.15 -4.54
CA SER A 11 12.44 -15.00 -4.92
C SER A 11 13.21 -13.68 -4.83
N TRP A 12 14.15 -13.54 -3.88
CA TRP A 12 14.93 -12.30 -3.73
C TRP A 12 15.92 -12.05 -4.84
N LYS A 13 16.55 -13.11 -5.38
CA LYS A 13 17.41 -12.97 -6.56
C LYS A 13 16.66 -12.40 -7.76
N LYS A 14 15.35 -12.69 -7.89
CA LYS A 14 14.52 -12.21 -9.01
C LYS A 14 14.21 -10.70 -8.93
N VAL A 15 14.31 -10.11 -7.75
CA VAL A 15 14.04 -8.67 -7.50
C VAL A 15 15.30 -7.86 -7.21
N GLU A 16 16.48 -8.48 -7.33
CA GLU A 16 17.76 -7.81 -7.14
C GLU A 16 17.88 -6.61 -8.10
N GLY A 17 18.34 -5.47 -7.57
CA GLY A 17 18.41 -4.19 -8.30
C GLY A 17 17.07 -3.47 -8.50
N ARG A 18 15.92 -4.08 -8.17
CA ARG A 18 14.58 -3.48 -8.33
C ARG A 18 13.76 -3.39 -7.04
N GLY A 19 14.11 -4.15 -6.01
CA GLY A 19 13.39 -4.19 -4.74
C GLY A 19 14.32 -4.33 -3.54
N LEU A 20 13.92 -3.71 -2.43
CA LEU A 20 14.61 -3.78 -1.14
C LEU A 20 13.63 -4.27 -0.06
N ILE A 21 14.09 -5.16 0.82
CA ILE A 21 13.30 -5.66 1.95
C ILE A 21 14.01 -5.30 3.25
N ILE A 22 13.37 -4.46 4.05
CA ILE A 22 13.81 -4.13 5.41
C ILE A 22 13.02 -5.00 6.38
N ARG A 23 13.71 -5.68 7.30
CA ARG A 23 13.09 -6.50 8.36
C ARG A 23 13.18 -5.77 9.68
N GLY A 24 12.04 -5.64 10.37
CA GLY A 24 11.94 -4.86 11.60
C GLY A 24 11.63 -3.40 11.29
N TRP A 25 12.36 -2.49 11.94
CA TRP A 25 12.10 -1.06 11.81
C TRP A 25 12.71 -0.50 10.52
N ALA A 26 11.97 0.39 9.86
CA ALA A 26 12.43 1.20 8.75
C ALA A 26 12.20 2.68 9.07
N PRO A 27 13.07 3.59 8.61
CA PRO A 27 12.86 5.03 8.77
C PRO A 27 11.75 5.54 7.83
N GLN A 28 10.50 5.15 8.10
CA GLN A 28 9.35 5.30 7.21
C GLN A 28 9.18 6.74 6.70
N VAL A 29 9.25 7.73 7.59
CA VAL A 29 9.13 9.15 7.22
C VAL A 29 10.24 9.56 6.24
N LEU A 30 11.49 9.19 6.51
CA LEU A 30 12.61 9.51 5.61
C LEU A 30 12.47 8.86 4.24
N ILE A 31 11.93 7.63 4.19
CA ILE A 31 11.67 6.90 2.94
C ILE A 31 10.57 7.59 2.14
N LEU A 32 9.45 7.94 2.78
CA LEU A 32 8.32 8.59 2.12
C LEU A 32 8.69 9.98 1.60
N SER A 33 9.56 10.72 2.28
CA SER A 33 10.03 12.04 1.83
C SER A 33 11.02 12.02 0.67
N GLN A 34 11.41 10.85 0.14
CA GLN A 34 12.31 10.78 -1.01
C GLN A 34 11.57 11.11 -2.31
N PRO A 35 12.11 11.97 -3.19
CA PRO A 35 11.48 12.29 -4.48
C PRO A 35 11.25 11.07 -5.40
N ALA A 36 12.03 10.01 -5.23
CA ALA A 36 11.91 8.77 -5.98
C ALA A 36 10.70 7.91 -5.56
N PHE A 37 10.03 8.23 -4.45
CA PHE A 37 8.95 7.42 -3.90
C PHE A 37 7.60 7.83 -4.50
N GLY A 38 7.08 7.01 -5.42
CA GLY A 38 5.86 7.33 -6.16
C GLY A 38 4.55 6.83 -5.54
N GLY A 39 4.60 5.87 -4.61
CA GLY A 39 3.41 5.23 -4.07
C GLY A 39 3.61 4.52 -2.74
N PHE A 40 2.54 4.48 -1.93
CA PHE A 40 2.54 3.92 -0.58
C PHE A 40 1.35 2.99 -0.36
N LEU A 41 1.63 1.69 -0.18
CA LEU A 41 0.62 0.71 0.23
C LEU A 41 0.46 0.74 1.75
N THR A 42 -0.75 1.04 2.23
CA THR A 42 -1.03 1.12 3.67
C THR A 42 -2.38 0.49 4.03
N HIS A 43 -2.46 0.05 5.28
CA HIS A 43 -3.71 -0.40 5.90
C HIS A 43 -4.69 0.73 6.24
N CYS A 44 -4.38 1.98 5.87
CA CYS A 44 -5.25 3.14 6.04
C CYS A 44 -5.52 3.53 7.51
N GLY A 45 -4.63 3.16 8.43
CA GLY A 45 -4.61 3.78 9.76
C GLY A 45 -4.30 5.28 9.63
N TRP A 46 -4.96 6.11 10.44
CA TRP A 46 -4.95 7.56 10.24
C TRP A 46 -3.55 8.18 10.24
N ASN A 47 -2.63 7.71 11.09
CA ASN A 47 -1.25 8.20 11.10
C ASN A 47 -0.52 7.91 9.79
N SER A 48 -0.63 6.69 9.25
CA SER A 48 -0.02 6.36 7.96
C SER A 48 -0.67 7.12 6.81
N THR A 49 -1.98 7.38 6.88
CA THR A 49 -2.65 8.24 5.91
C THR A 49 -2.06 9.66 5.93
N LEU A 50 -1.89 10.25 7.11
CA LEU A 50 -1.27 11.57 7.25
C LEU A 50 0.17 11.59 6.74
N GLU A 51 1.01 10.61 7.12
CA GLU A 51 2.39 10.52 6.63
C GLU A 51 2.46 10.44 5.10
N GLY A 52 1.59 9.64 4.47
CA GLY A 52 1.53 9.54 3.01
C GLY A 52 1.08 10.85 2.35
N THR A 53 0.00 11.47 2.85
CA THR A 53 -0.51 12.72 2.30
C THR A 53 0.48 13.88 2.49
N CYS A 54 1.13 14.00 3.64
CA CYS A 54 2.13 15.04 3.91
C CYS A 54 3.43 14.86 3.11
N ALA A 55 3.75 13.63 2.69
CA ALA A 55 4.92 13.33 1.87
C ALA A 55 4.65 13.43 0.35
N ASP A 56 3.46 13.88 -0.06
CA ASP A 56 3.07 14.01 -1.47
C ASP A 56 3.13 12.67 -2.26
N VAL A 57 2.80 11.57 -1.59
CA VAL A 57 2.79 10.23 -2.21
C VAL A 57 1.37 9.73 -2.50
N LEU A 58 1.21 9.03 -3.62
CA LEU A 58 -0.04 8.35 -3.95
C LEU A 58 -0.23 7.11 -3.05
N ILE A 59 -1.48 6.75 -2.76
CA ILE A 59 -1.78 5.73 -1.75
C ILE A 59 -2.52 4.52 -2.33
N THR A 60 -1.99 3.31 -2.14
CA THR A 60 -2.75 2.08 -2.32
C THR A 60 -3.39 1.65 -0.99
N THR A 61 -4.70 1.43 -0.97
CA THR A 61 -5.46 1.18 0.27
C THR A 61 -5.75 -0.30 0.50
N ARG A 62 -5.34 -0.83 1.66
CA ARG A 62 -5.65 -2.21 2.11
C ARG A 62 -6.19 -2.20 3.55
N PRO A 63 -7.39 -1.66 3.79
CA PRO A 63 -7.96 -1.59 5.14
C PRO A 63 -8.05 -2.97 5.79
N MET A 64 -7.80 -3.04 7.10
CA MET A 64 -7.83 -4.28 7.87
C MET A 64 -8.93 -4.26 8.94
N LEU A 65 -9.06 -3.18 9.71
CA LEU A 65 -9.97 -3.13 10.86
C LEU A 65 -10.33 -1.68 11.27
N ALA A 66 -11.20 -1.55 12.27
CA ALA A 66 -11.62 -0.27 12.86
C ALA A 66 -12.09 0.76 11.82
N GLU A 67 -11.61 2.01 11.89
CA GLU A 67 -12.00 3.13 11.05
C GLU A 67 -11.36 3.14 9.65
N GLN A 68 -10.45 2.18 9.38
CA GLN A 68 -9.63 2.17 8.16
C GLN A 68 -10.45 2.11 6.87
N PHE A 69 -11.64 1.52 6.90
CA PHE A 69 -12.56 1.51 5.76
C PHE A 69 -13.16 2.89 5.45
N TYR A 70 -13.34 3.73 6.48
CA TYR A 70 -13.73 5.12 6.28
C TYR A 70 -12.56 5.95 5.76
N ASN A 71 -11.36 5.72 6.29
CA ASN A 71 -10.15 6.38 5.80
C ASN A 71 -9.87 6.01 4.34
N GLU A 72 -10.04 4.75 3.94
CA GLU A 72 -9.98 4.33 2.53
C GLU A 72 -10.95 5.14 1.67
N LYS A 73 -12.22 5.28 2.09
CA LYS A 73 -13.20 6.07 1.34
C LYS A 73 -12.79 7.53 1.24
N PHE A 74 -12.23 8.10 2.30
CA PHE A 74 -11.72 9.47 2.29
C PHE A 74 -10.57 9.64 1.28
N ILE A 75 -9.55 8.77 1.33
CA ILE A 75 -8.40 8.79 0.42
C ILE A 75 -8.84 8.67 -1.05
N VAL A 76 -9.72 7.71 -1.34
CA VAL A 76 -10.07 7.34 -2.71
C VAL A 76 -11.14 8.26 -3.30
N ARG A 77 -12.16 8.63 -2.52
CA ARG A 77 -13.32 9.38 -3.04
C ARG A 77 -13.25 10.88 -2.80
N VAL A 78 -12.64 11.31 -1.69
CA VAL A 78 -12.57 12.73 -1.31
C VAL A 78 -11.27 13.34 -1.78
N LEU A 79 -10.14 12.83 -1.30
CA LEU A 79 -8.81 13.31 -1.73
C LEU A 79 -8.52 12.92 -3.18
N LYS A 80 -9.00 11.75 -3.61
CA LYS A 80 -8.77 11.17 -4.94
C LYS A 80 -7.27 11.09 -5.26
N ILE A 81 -6.49 10.59 -4.30
CA ILE A 81 -5.04 10.37 -4.41
C ILE A 81 -4.65 8.89 -4.24
N GLY A 82 -5.63 7.98 -4.29
CA GLY A 82 -5.36 6.57 -4.03
C GLY A 82 -6.23 5.58 -4.78
N VAL A 83 -5.78 4.32 -4.76
CA VAL A 83 -6.37 3.17 -5.44
C VAL A 83 -6.62 2.05 -4.45
N ARG A 84 -7.79 1.41 -4.56
CA ARG A 84 -8.19 0.32 -3.67
C ARG A 84 -7.59 -1.01 -4.10
N VAL A 85 -7.09 -1.77 -3.13
CA VAL A 85 -6.76 -3.19 -3.34
C VAL A 85 -8.03 -4.04 -3.44
N GLY A 86 -9.13 -3.60 -2.82
CA GLY A 86 -10.43 -4.28 -2.86
C GLY A 86 -10.70 -5.20 -1.68
N VAL A 87 -10.23 -4.84 -0.48
CA VAL A 87 -10.68 -5.48 0.76
C VAL A 87 -12.05 -4.89 1.14
N GLU A 88 -13.05 -5.74 1.32
CA GLU A 88 -14.42 -5.30 1.62
C GLU A 88 -14.86 -5.61 3.05
N VAL A 89 -14.22 -6.59 3.69
CA VAL A 89 -14.57 -7.05 5.04
C VAL A 89 -13.35 -6.88 5.94
N GLY A 90 -13.56 -6.39 7.15
CA GLY A 90 -12.49 -6.26 8.15
C GLY A 90 -12.12 -7.60 8.79
N THR A 91 -10.87 -7.73 9.19
CA THR A 91 -10.39 -8.82 10.03
C THR A 91 -10.92 -8.60 11.45
N ARG A 92 -11.58 -9.62 12.01
CA ARG A 92 -12.00 -9.58 13.42
C ARG A 92 -10.77 -9.69 14.32
N PRO A 93 -10.69 -8.93 15.42
CA PRO A 93 -9.64 -9.12 16.42
C PRO A 93 -9.63 -10.59 16.91
N GLY A 94 -8.48 -11.26 16.81
CA GLY A 94 -8.33 -12.67 17.19
C GLY A 94 -8.77 -13.71 16.15
N ALA A 95 -9.27 -13.30 14.98
CA ALA A 95 -9.50 -14.23 13.87
C ALA A 95 -8.20 -14.57 13.15
N VAL A 96 -7.98 -15.87 12.90
CA VAL A 96 -6.88 -16.36 12.07
C VAL A 96 -7.14 -15.97 10.61
N GLU A 97 -6.18 -15.27 9.98
CA GLU A 97 -6.29 -14.73 8.60
C GLU A 97 -6.74 -15.74 7.55
N GLU A 98 -6.47 -17.04 7.75
CA GLU A 98 -6.83 -18.12 6.81
C GLU A 98 -8.34 -18.43 6.73
N ARG A 99 -9.15 -18.01 7.72
CA ARG A 99 -10.60 -18.30 7.74
C ARG A 99 -11.48 -17.12 7.38
N SER A 100 -10.90 -15.96 7.07
CA SER A 100 -11.65 -14.77 6.72
C SER A 100 -11.56 -14.50 5.23
N ASN A 101 -12.66 -14.07 4.61
CA ASN A 101 -12.73 -13.58 3.21
C ASN A 101 -11.92 -12.28 2.99
N THR A 102 -10.84 -12.08 3.75
CA THR A 102 -9.94 -10.92 3.75
C THR A 102 -8.66 -11.19 2.95
N LEU A 103 -8.47 -12.41 2.43
CA LEU A 103 -7.31 -12.76 1.64
C LEU A 103 -7.34 -12.01 0.30
N VAL A 104 -6.39 -11.09 0.13
CA VAL A 104 -6.18 -10.39 -1.13
C VAL A 104 -5.38 -11.30 -2.06
N LYS A 105 -5.90 -11.53 -3.28
CA LYS A 105 -5.17 -12.28 -4.30
C LYS A 105 -4.06 -11.42 -4.91
N TRP A 106 -2.97 -12.06 -5.32
CA TRP A 106 -1.82 -11.38 -5.95
C TRP A 106 -2.21 -10.50 -7.14
N GLY A 107 -3.14 -10.95 -7.99
CA GLY A 107 -3.64 -10.17 -9.13
C GLY A 107 -4.34 -8.87 -8.72
N GLN A 108 -4.98 -8.81 -7.55
CA GLN A 108 -5.57 -7.57 -7.03
C GLN A 108 -4.49 -6.58 -6.60
N VAL A 109 -3.44 -7.08 -5.93
CA VAL A 109 -2.29 -6.26 -5.53
C VAL A 109 -1.61 -5.69 -6.77
N MET A 110 -1.26 -6.53 -7.74
CA MET A 110 -0.63 -6.08 -8.99
C MET A 110 -1.45 -5.02 -9.70
N LYS A 111 -2.74 -5.28 -9.95
CA LYS A 111 -3.64 -4.33 -10.62
C LYS A 111 -3.74 -3.00 -9.86
N SER A 112 -3.76 -3.03 -8.54
CA SER A 112 -3.81 -1.80 -7.73
C SER A 112 -2.53 -0.97 -7.82
N ILE A 113 -1.37 -1.62 -7.90
CA ILE A 113 -0.06 -0.96 -8.07
C ILE A 113 0.06 -0.40 -9.49
N GLU A 114 -0.29 -1.19 -10.51
CA GLU A 114 -0.26 -0.77 -11.91
C GLU A 114 -1.13 0.47 -12.12
N ASN A 115 -2.37 0.46 -11.65
CA ASN A 115 -3.28 1.62 -11.76
C ASN A 115 -2.80 2.83 -10.94
N LEU A 116 -2.17 2.63 -9.77
CA LEU A 116 -1.62 3.73 -8.99
C LEU A 116 -0.45 4.41 -9.73
N MET A 117 0.39 3.60 -10.38
CA MET A 117 1.62 4.07 -11.02
C MET A 117 1.40 4.59 -12.44
N ASP A 118 0.29 4.23 -13.08
CA ASP A 118 -0.13 4.74 -14.39
C ASP A 118 -0.15 6.27 -14.41
N ASP A 119 0.67 6.84 -15.29
CA ASP A 119 0.80 8.27 -15.54
C ASP A 119 0.37 8.66 -16.97
N ASP A 120 -0.14 7.71 -17.75
CA ASP A 120 -0.63 7.92 -19.10
C ASP A 120 -2.14 8.21 -19.10
N GLU A 121 -2.90 7.45 -18.30
CA GLU A 121 -4.34 7.64 -18.16
C GLU A 121 -4.69 8.95 -17.43
N GLU A 122 -5.78 9.60 -17.84
CA GLU A 122 -6.21 10.86 -17.21
C GLU A 122 -6.48 10.71 -15.71
N GLU A 123 -6.99 9.56 -15.27
CA GLU A 123 -7.20 9.32 -13.84
C GLU A 123 -5.88 9.30 -13.06
N GLY A 124 -4.84 8.66 -13.62
CA GLY A 124 -3.49 8.64 -13.05
C GLY A 124 -2.86 10.03 -12.95
N LYS A 125 -2.91 10.80 -14.05
CA LYS A 125 -2.47 12.20 -14.10
C LYS A 125 -3.21 13.07 -13.09
N ASP A 126 -4.52 12.89 -12.98
CA ASP A 126 -5.38 13.64 -12.08
C ASP A 126 -5.06 13.38 -10.60
N ARG A 127 -4.75 12.13 -10.22
CA ARG A 127 -4.24 11.82 -8.86
C ARG A 127 -2.93 12.57 -8.56
N ARG A 128 -1.98 12.58 -9.50
CA ARG A 128 -0.69 13.29 -9.37
C ARG A 128 -0.81 14.82 -9.33
N ARG A 129 -1.91 15.38 -9.83
CA ARG A 129 -2.22 16.82 -9.74
C ARG A 129 -2.88 17.21 -8.41
N ARG A 130 -3.47 16.27 -7.68
CA ARG A 130 -4.20 16.53 -6.43
C ARG A 130 -3.40 16.35 -5.15
N ARG A 131 -2.27 15.66 -5.26
CA ARG A 131 -1.31 15.52 -4.16
C ARG A 131 -0.68 16.90 -3.84
N ALA A 132 -0.24 17.08 -2.59
CA ALA A 132 -0.07 18.36 -1.93
C ALA A 132 1.20 19.12 -2.34
#